data_AF-A0AAD9C2V7-F1
#
_entry.id   AF-A0AAD9C2V7-F1
#
_cell.length_a   1.000
_cell.length_b   1.000
_cell.length_c   1.000
_cell.angle_alpha   90.00
_cell.angle_beta   90.00
_cell.angle_gamma   90.00
#
_symmetry.space_group_name_H-M   'P 1'
#
loop_
_entity.id
_entity.type
_entity.pdbx_description
1 polymer ?
#
loop_
_entity_poly.entity_id
_entity_poly.type
_entity_poly.pdbx_seq_one_letter_code
_entity_poly.pdbx_strand_id
1 'polypeptide(L)' 'MHLEVPGCPVVVDSMENSSNAAYGAYFDRLYILQEGKIVYQGGRGPEGYRITELRDWLDQYRETLGKSNNLVINV' A
#
# COMPACT_ATOMS: atom_id res chain seq x y z
N MET A 1 -1.11 -10.00 23.67
CA MET A 1 -1.28 -9.42 22.32
C MET A 1 0.02 -8.74 21.95
N HIS A 2 0.88 -9.41 21.21
CA HIS A 2 2.07 -8.80 20.64
C HIS A 2 2.43 -9.63 19.41
N LEU A 3 2.01 -9.14 18.25
CA LEU A 3 2.36 -9.74 16.96
C LEU A 3 2.77 -8.59 16.03
N GLU A 4 3.74 -7.80 16.47
CA GLU A 4 4.43 -6.90 15.56
C GLU A 4 5.26 -7.76 14.61
N VAL A 5 5.00 -7.62 13.30
CA VAL A 5 5.85 -8.25 12.28
C VAL A 5 7.23 -7.60 12.38
N PRO A 6 8.29 -8.34 12.73
CA PRO A 6 9.61 -7.75 12.91
C PRO A 6 10.04 -7.01 11.66
N GLY A 7 10.39 -5.73 11.81
CA GLY A 7 10.86 -4.89 10.70
C GLY A 7 9.77 -4.14 9.93
N CYS A 8 8.50 -4.19 10.34
CA CYS A 8 7.48 -3.28 9.83
C CYS A 8 7.38 -2.05 10.75
N PRO A 9 7.79 -0.84 10.30
CA PRO A 9 7.71 0.35 11.14
C PRO A 9 6.26 0.68 11.46
N VAL A 10 5.92 0.71 12.74
CA VAL A 10 4.67 1.26 13.23
C VAL A 10 4.94 2.67 13.72
N VAL A 11 4.18 3.62 13.19
CA VAL A 11 4.30 5.03 13.54
C VAL A 11 2.94 5.55 14.00
N VAL A 12 2.96 6.66 14.74
CA VAL A 12 1.76 7.39 15.16
C VAL A 12 1.67 8.68 14.36
N ASP A 13 0.45 9.06 13.97
CA ASP A 13 0.22 10.39 13.39
C ASP A 13 0.45 11.47 14.46
N SER A 14 0.74 12.68 13.98
CA SER A 14 0.67 13.92 14.77
C SER A 14 -0.70 14.08 15.45
N MET A 15 -0.74 14.86 16.54
CA MET A 15 -1.99 15.16 17.25
C MET A 15 -2.98 15.96 16.40
N GLU A 16 -2.47 16.66 15.38
CA GLU A 16 -3.23 17.40 14.37
C GLU A 16 -3.87 16.48 13.32
N ASN A 17 -3.63 15.16 13.36
CA ASN A 17 -4.10 14.18 12.38
C ASN A 17 -3.65 14.51 10.94
N SER A 18 -2.45 15.06 10.77
CA SER A 18 -1.98 15.57 9.48
C SER A 18 -1.90 14.50 8.39
N SER A 19 -1.45 13.28 8.72
CA SER A 19 -1.37 12.17 7.76
C SER A 19 -2.76 11.65 7.42
N ASN A 20 -3.61 11.49 8.44
CA ASN A 20 -4.99 11.10 8.25
C ASN A 20 -5.75 12.09 7.34
N ALA A 21 -5.58 13.40 7.57
CA ALA A 21 -6.18 14.44 6.74
C ALA A 21 -5.64 14.42 5.30
N ALA A 22 -4.32 14.32 5.12
CA ALA A 22 -3.68 14.32 3.81
C ALA A 22 -4.06 13.10 2.95
N TYR A 23 -4.21 11.93 3.57
CA TYR A 23 -4.59 10.69 2.88
C TYR A 23 -6.09 10.38 2.96
N GLY A 24 -6.90 11.21 3.64
CA GLY A 24 -8.31 10.91 3.88
C GLY A 24 -8.50 9.50 4.47
N ALA A 25 -7.71 9.17 5.48
CA ALA A 25 -7.55 7.82 6.02
C ALA A 25 -8.27 7.64 7.36
N TYR A 26 -9.39 8.36 7.57
CA TYR A 26 -10.21 8.19 8.77
C TYR A 26 -10.75 6.75 8.79
N PHE A 27 -10.71 6.12 9.97
CA PHE A 27 -10.85 4.68 10.19
C PHE A 27 -9.63 3.90 9.66
N ASP A 28 -9.85 2.84 8.89
CA ASP A 28 -8.79 2.05 8.27
C ASP A 28 -8.74 2.32 6.77
N ARG A 29 -7.53 2.47 6.23
CA ARG A 29 -7.33 2.65 4.78
C ARG A 29 -5.98 2.16 4.31
N LEU A 30 -5.97 1.49 3.16
CA LEU A 30 -4.77 0.94 2.54
C LEU A 30 -4.35 1.80 1.35
N TYR A 31 -3.03 2.01 1.22
CA TYR A 31 -2.41 2.76 0.13
C TYR A 31 -1.19 2.01 -0.39
N ILE A 32 -0.89 2.17 -1.69
CA ILE A 32 0.42 1.86 -2.24
C ILE A 32 0.97 3.14 -2.88
N LEU A 33 2.18 3.48 -2.48
CA LEU A 33 2.93 4.60 -3.04
C LEU A 33 4.11 4.06 -3.82
N GLN A 34 4.32 4.58 -5.03
CA GLN A 34 5.48 4.30 -5.86
C GLN A 34 6.00 5.61 -6.42
N GLU A 35 7.30 5.91 -6.19
CA GLU A 35 7.95 7.14 -6.68
C GLU A 35 7.18 8.43 -6.35
N GLY A 36 6.65 8.51 -5.13
CA GLY A 36 5.88 9.66 -4.65
C GLY A 36 4.46 9.77 -5.22
N LYS A 37 3.98 8.77 -5.97
CA LYS A 37 2.61 8.71 -6.52
C LYS A 37 1.80 7.63 -5.85
N ILE A 38 0.52 7.92 -5.63
CA ILE A 38 -0.46 6.92 -5.17
C ILE A 38 -0.84 6.05 -6.38
N VAL A 39 -0.49 4.76 -6.31
CA VAL A 39 -0.77 3.78 -7.37
C VAL A 39 -1.88 2.79 -6.98
N TYR A 40 -2.24 2.75 -5.71
CA TYR A 40 -3.45 2.11 -5.20
C TYR A 40 -4.00 2.92 -4.02
N GLN A 41 -5.31 3.13 -4.03
CA GLN A 41 -6.06 3.75 -2.95
C GLN A 41 -7.24 2.86 -2.61
N GLY A 42 -7.23 2.28 -1.41
CA GLY A 42 -8.32 1.47 -0.90
C GLY A 42 -9.59 2.28 -0.65
N GLY A 43 -10.71 1.55 -0.54
CA GLY A 43 -11.97 2.12 -0.06
C GLY A 43 -11.84 2.65 1.37
N ARG A 44 -12.79 3.50 1.78
CA ARG A 44 -12.86 3.97 3.18
C ARG A 44 -13.35 2.81 4.07
N GLY A 45 -12.70 2.59 5.22
CA GLY A 45 -13.12 1.57 6.17
C GLY A 45 -14.44 1.89 6.88
N PRO A 46 -15.08 0.90 7.54
CA PRO A 46 -14.66 -0.50 7.65
C PRO A 46 -14.96 -1.35 6.38
N GLU A 47 -15.96 -1.01 5.58
CA GLU A 47 -16.40 -1.83 4.44
C GLU A 47 -15.39 -1.84 3.27
N GLY A 48 -14.60 -0.78 3.14
CA GLY A 48 -13.58 -0.61 2.11
C GLY A 48 -12.22 -1.22 2.45
N TYR A 49 -12.04 -1.78 3.65
CA TYR A 49 -10.78 -2.40 4.05
C TYR A 49 -10.63 -3.79 3.41
N ARG A 50 -10.16 -3.82 2.16
CA ARG A 50 -10.08 -5.02 1.33
C ARG A 50 -8.63 -5.40 1.02
N ILE A 51 -8.06 -6.24 1.87
CA ILE A 51 -6.69 -6.75 1.70
C ILE A 51 -6.54 -7.54 0.39
N THR A 52 -7.61 -8.19 -0.09
CA THR A 52 -7.57 -8.95 -1.36
C THR A 52 -7.26 -8.06 -2.55
N GLU A 53 -7.87 -6.87 -2.65
CA GLU A 53 -7.63 -5.95 -3.76
C GLU A 53 -6.18 -5.42 -3.74
N LEU A 54 -5.67 -5.12 -2.54
CA LEU A 54 -4.26 -4.75 -2.35
C LEU A 54 -3.33 -5.89 -2.79
N ARG A 55 -3.67 -7.14 -2.44
CA ARG A 55 -2.89 -8.32 -2.80
C ARG A 55 -2.86 -8.53 -4.31
N ASP A 56 -4.01 -8.43 -4.97
CA ASP A 56 -4.14 -8.57 -6.42
C ASP A 56 -3.30 -7.51 -7.15
N TRP A 57 -3.32 -6.26 -6.67
CA TRP A 57 -2.46 -5.21 -7.20
C TRP A 57 -0.98 -5.56 -7.06
N LEU A 58 -0.55 -6.02 -5.89
CA LEU A 58 0.85 -6.40 -5.63
C LEU A 58 1.30 -7.58 -6.49
N ASP A 59 0.42 -8.55 -6.74
CA ASP A 59 0.73 -9.70 -7.60
C ASP A 59 0.88 -9.28 -9.07
N GLN A 60 -0.03 -8.45 -9.57
CA GLN A 60 0.11 -7.86 -10.91
C GLN A 60 1.41 -7.06 -11.05
N TYR A 61 1.76 -6.25 -10.05
CA TYR A 61 3.00 -5.49 -10.05
C TYR A 61 4.25 -6.38 -10.08
N ARG A 62 4.24 -7.51 -9.35
CA ARG A 62 5.36 -8.47 -9.41
C ARG A 62 5.50 -9.12 -10.77
N GLU A 63 4.39 -9.43 -11.43
CA GLU A 63 4.41 -9.98 -12.80
C GLU A 63 4.97 -8.98 -13.82
N THR A 64 4.63 -7.69 -13.72
CA THR A 64 5.17 -6.66 -14.63
C THR A 64 6.68 -6.49 -14.47
N LEU A 65 7.19 -6.56 -13.24
CA LEU A 65 8.64 -6.57 -12.97
C LEU A 65 9.33 -7.78 -13.60
N GLY A 66 8.73 -8.98 -13.46
CA GLY A 66 9.27 -10.20 -14.07
C GLY A 66 9.35 -10.15 -15.60
N LYS A 67 8.32 -9.59 -16.24
CA LYS A 67 8.31 -9.38 -17.71
C LYS A 67 9.34 -8.35 -18.17
N SER A 68 9.50 -7.25 -17.42
CA SER A 68 10.46 -6.19 -17.73
C SER A 68 11.90 -6.71 -17.69
N ASN A 69 12.23 -7.55 -16.72
CA ASN A 69 13.56 -8.18 -16.63
C ASN A 69 13.85 -9.13 -17.82
N ASN A 70 12.84 -9.84 -18.33
CA ASN A 70 13.01 -10.72 -19.49
C ASN A 70 13.17 -9.97 -20.82
N LEU A 71 12.59 -8.77 -20.95
CA LEU A 71 12.75 -7.92 -22.14
C LEU A 71 14.16 -7.35 -22.25
N VAL A 72 14.77 -6.96 -21.11
CA VAL A 72 16.13 -6.40 -21.08
C VAL A 72 17.21 -7.44 -21.41
N ILE A 73 16.96 -8.73 -21.14
CA ILE A 73 17.90 -9.81 -21.43
C ILE A 73 17.88 -10.21 -22.92
N ASN A 74 16.82 -9.86 -23.66
CA ASN A 74 16.60 -10.28 -25.05
C ASN A 74 16.97 -9.22 -26.10
N VAL A 75 17.80 -8.21 -25.74
CA VAL A 75 18.30 -7.17 -26.67
C VAL A 75 19.79 -7.35 -26.92
#